data_AF-A0A3E3DNJ5-F1
#
_entry.id   AF-A0A3E3DNJ5-F1
#
_cell.length_a   1.000
_cell.length_b   1.000
_cell.length_c   1.000
_cell.angle_alpha   90.00
_cell.angle_beta   90.00
_cell.angle_gamma   90.00
#
_symmetry.space_group_name_H-M   'P 1'
#
loop_
_entity.id
_entity.type
_entity.pdbx_description
1 polymer ?
#
loop_
_entity_poly.entity_id
_entity_poly.type
_entity_poly.pdbx_seq_one_letter_code
_entity_poly.pdbx_strand_id
1 'polypeptide(L)'
;MKIAIRYQSRGGNTKTVAEAIGKIAGVRAQAIDVPLEEPVDLLYVGGGVYKWDIDPDLKAYLRTLDSNLVKSIAAFSTAGGMDGARKIGALAKEKGICVCEKPLPVKVFLTNHAAFGSKGYFDLSEKQLHAVREFVKNTAGQ
;
A
#
# COMPACT_ATOMS: atom_id res chain seq x y z
N MET A 1 2.93 19.38 -3.32
CA MET A 1 3.14 18.09 -2.66
C MET A 1 3.36 17.04 -3.72
N LYS A 2 4.47 16.30 -3.63
CA LYS A 2 4.84 15.24 -4.57
C LYS A 2 4.51 13.89 -3.96
N ILE A 3 3.70 13.12 -4.67
CA ILE A 3 3.14 11.85 -4.21
C ILE A 3 3.66 10.72 -5.08
N ALA A 4 4.05 9.61 -4.47
CA ALA A 4 4.27 8.34 -5.16
C ALA A 4 3.45 7.23 -4.52
N ILE A 5 3.18 6.19 -5.31
CA ILE A 5 2.45 5.01 -4.86
C ILE A 5 3.25 3.77 -5.27
N ARG A 6 3.55 2.90 -4.30
CA ARG A 6 4.26 1.64 -4.48
C ARG A 6 3.51 0.48 -3.87
N TYR A 7 3.49 -0.65 -4.56
CA TYR A 7 2.82 -1.84 -4.04
C TYR A 7 3.58 -3.13 -4.35
N GLN A 8 3.42 -4.11 -3.47
CA GLN A 8 3.72 -5.51 -3.73
C GLN A 8 2.41 -6.27 -3.82
N SER A 9 2.23 -7.13 -4.84
CA SER A 9 0.97 -7.86 -5.04
C SER A 9 1.21 -9.19 -5.75
N ARG A 10 0.88 -10.33 -5.12
CA ARG A 10 0.96 -11.65 -5.77
C ARG A 10 -0.26 -11.98 -6.64
N GLY A 11 -1.45 -11.65 -6.14
CA GLY A 11 -2.74 -12.06 -6.72
C GLY A 11 -3.60 -10.91 -7.24
N GLY A 12 -3.04 -9.70 -7.34
CA GLY A 12 -3.77 -8.51 -7.83
C GLY A 12 -4.47 -7.69 -6.74
N ASN A 13 -4.76 -8.26 -5.56
CA ASN A 13 -5.55 -7.55 -4.55
C ASN A 13 -4.94 -6.21 -4.11
N THR A 14 -3.65 -6.21 -3.76
CA THR A 14 -2.97 -4.98 -3.34
C THR A 14 -2.85 -3.99 -4.49
N LYS A 15 -2.68 -4.49 -5.72
CA LYS A 15 -2.64 -3.67 -6.93
C LYS A 15 -3.96 -2.92 -7.13
N THR A 16 -5.11 -3.59 -6.99
CA THR A 16 -6.43 -2.95 -7.07
C THR A 16 -6.56 -1.79 -6.08
N VAL A 17 -6.17 -2.02 -4.81
CA VAL A 17 -6.22 -0.97 -3.78
C VAL A 17 -5.29 0.20 -4.14
N ALA A 18 -4.06 -0.11 -4.58
CA ALA A 18 -3.08 0.90 -4.98
C ALA A 18 -3.57 1.74 -6.18
N GLU A 19 -4.20 1.11 -7.17
CA GLU A 19 -4.79 1.79 -8.33
C GLU A 19 -5.98 2.67 -7.92
N ALA A 20 -6.80 2.24 -6.95
CA ALA A 20 -7.88 3.07 -6.42
C ALA A 20 -7.34 4.31 -5.69
N ILE A 21 -6.30 4.15 -4.86
CA ILE A 21 -5.56 5.27 -4.25
C ILE A 21 -5.06 6.20 -5.36
N GLY A 22 -4.45 5.64 -6.40
CA GLY A 22 -3.91 6.39 -7.53
C GLY A 22 -4.94 7.18 -8.31
N LYS A 23 -6.11 6.59 -8.58
CA LYS A 23 -7.23 7.28 -9.24
C LYS A 23 -7.71 8.48 -8.43
N ILE A 24 -7.77 8.38 -7.10
CA ILE A 24 -8.21 9.47 -6.23
C ILE A 24 -7.12 10.53 -6.06
N ALA A 25 -5.86 10.12 -5.94
CA ALA A 25 -4.71 11.03 -5.79
C ALA A 25 -4.23 11.65 -7.11
N GLY A 26 -4.70 11.17 -8.26
CA GLY A 26 -4.23 11.61 -9.58
C GLY A 26 -2.82 11.10 -9.92
N VAL A 27 -2.35 10.02 -9.30
CA VAL A 27 -0.98 9.48 -9.43
C VAL A 27 -1.03 8.01 -9.85
N ARG A 28 -0.14 7.60 -10.76
CA ARG A 28 -0.06 6.19 -11.18
C ARG A 28 0.56 5.32 -10.08
N ALA A 29 -0.12 4.24 -9.72
CA ALA A 29 0.44 3.20 -8.87
C ALA A 29 1.44 2.33 -9.64
N GLN A 30 2.61 2.10 -9.04
CA GLN A 30 3.67 1.27 -9.61
C GLN A 30 4.04 0.15 -8.63
N ALA A 31 4.54 -0.98 -9.14
CA ALA A 31 5.06 -2.03 -8.29
C ALA A 31 6.40 -1.59 -7.66
N ILE A 32 6.81 -2.27 -6.58
CA ILE A 32 8.03 -1.96 -5.82
C ILE A 32 9.34 -2.19 -6.60
N ASP A 33 9.28 -2.84 -7.77
CA ASP A 33 10.40 -2.99 -8.71
C ASP A 33 10.70 -1.72 -9.50
N VAL A 34 9.75 -0.77 -9.56
CA VAL A 34 9.97 0.54 -10.16
C VAL A 34 10.57 1.48 -9.10
N PRO A 35 11.81 1.97 -9.27
CA PRO A 35 12.46 2.84 -8.29
C PRO A 35 11.74 4.19 -8.15
N LEU A 36 11.99 4.89 -7.05
CA LEU A 36 11.65 6.31 -6.94
C LEU A 36 12.74 7.12 -7.66
N GLU A 37 12.36 7.86 -8.71
CA GLU A 37 13.30 8.65 -9.51
C GLU A 37 13.68 9.98 -8.84
N GLU A 38 12.84 10.44 -7.90
CA GLU A 38 12.97 11.73 -7.24
C GLU A 38 12.43 11.70 -5.81
N PRO A 39 12.87 12.63 -4.93
CA PRO A 39 12.34 12.75 -3.57
C PRO A 39 10.84 13.04 -3.58
N VAL A 40 10.10 12.41 -2.67
CA VAL A 40 8.64 12.55 -2.53
C VAL A 40 8.25 13.01 -1.13
N ASP A 41 7.19 13.81 -1.06
CA ASP A 41 6.63 14.27 0.21
C ASP A 41 5.81 13.16 0.87
N LEU A 42 5.05 12.40 0.09
CA LEU A 42 4.24 11.28 0.56
C LEU A 42 4.38 10.06 -0.33
N LEU A 43 4.75 8.93 0.27
CA LEU A 43 4.72 7.62 -0.35
C LEU A 43 3.56 6.80 0.22
N TYR A 44 2.57 6.49 -0.62
CA TYR A 44 1.65 5.40 -0.31
C TYR A 44 2.37 4.08 -0.59
N VAL A 45 2.47 3.22 0.40
CA VAL A 45 3.12 1.91 0.24
C VAL A 45 2.30 0.80 0.86
N GLY A 46 2.15 -0.31 0.14
CA GLY A 46 1.34 -1.42 0.64
C GLY A 46 1.64 -2.79 0.06
N GLY A 47 1.17 -3.81 0.77
CA GLY A 47 1.41 -5.22 0.46
C GLY A 47 0.35 -6.16 0.98
N GLY A 48 0.40 -7.39 0.47
CA GLY A 48 -0.35 -8.52 1.01
C GLY A 48 0.28 -9.08 2.30
N VAL A 49 -0.56 -9.68 3.14
CA VAL A 49 -0.11 -10.54 4.25
C VAL A 49 -0.17 -12.01 3.82
N TYR A 50 0.93 -12.72 3.96
CA TYR A 50 1.13 -14.12 3.60
C TYR A 50 1.80 -14.86 4.76
N LYS A 51 1.24 -16.01 5.17
CA LYS A 51 1.78 -16.82 6.29
C LYS A 51 2.09 -15.96 7.54
N TRP A 52 1.13 -15.13 7.96
CA TRP A 52 1.22 -14.26 9.14
C TRP A 52 2.17 -13.06 9.05
N ASP A 53 2.73 -12.78 7.88
CA ASP A 53 3.66 -11.67 7.70
C ASP A 53 3.44 -10.93 6.39
N ILE A 54 3.96 -9.70 6.28
CA ILE A 54 4.01 -8.99 5.01
C ILE A 54 5.03 -9.66 4.08
N ASP A 55 4.81 -9.48 2.78
CA ASP A 55 5.64 -10.09 1.75
C ASP A 55 7.15 -9.76 1.92
N PRO A 56 8.05 -10.75 1.75
CA PRO A 56 9.50 -10.54 1.88
C PRO A 56 10.05 -9.48 0.92
N ASP A 57 9.52 -9.35 -0.29
CA ASP A 57 9.98 -8.36 -1.27
C ASP A 57 9.58 -6.96 -0.81
N LEU A 58 8.39 -6.82 -0.21
CA LEU A 58 7.99 -5.56 0.42
C LEU A 58 8.89 -5.20 1.60
N LYS A 59 9.28 -6.16 2.43
CA LYS A 59 10.25 -5.89 3.52
C LYS A 59 11.60 -5.46 2.98
N ALA A 60 12.09 -6.10 1.93
CA ALA A 60 13.34 -5.73 1.28
C ALA A 60 13.24 -4.29 0.76
N TYR A 61 12.18 -3.94 0.04
CA TYR A 61 11.91 -2.59 -0.44
C TYR A 61 11.85 -1.55 0.70
N LEU A 62 11.13 -1.83 1.79
CA LEU A 62 11.06 -0.89 2.92
C LEU A 62 12.43 -0.60 3.55
N ARG A 63 13.34 -1.59 3.55
CA ARG A 63 14.70 -1.42 4.06
C ARG A 63 15.58 -0.54 3.17
N THR A 64 15.28 -0.45 1.88
CA THR A 64 16.02 0.41 0.94
C THR A 64 15.53 1.86 0.96
N LEU A 65 14.40 2.16 1.60
CA LEU A 65 13.91 3.53 1.72
C LEU A 65 14.84 4.40 2.57
N ASP A 66 14.93 5.66 2.18
CA ASP A 66 15.74 6.70 2.81
C ASP A 66 14.83 7.88 3.15
N SER A 67 14.93 8.42 4.37
CA SER A 67 14.23 9.62 4.82
C SER A 67 14.56 10.88 4.03
N ASN A 68 15.71 10.91 3.34
CA ASN A 68 16.06 11.98 2.40
C ASN A 68 15.23 11.92 1.10
N LEU A 69 14.79 10.72 0.71
CA LEU A 69 14.00 10.49 -0.50
C LEU A 69 12.50 10.45 -0.21
N VAL A 70 12.09 10.04 0.99
CA VAL A 70 10.69 9.91 1.39
C VAL A 70 10.47 10.62 2.71
N LYS A 71 9.75 11.74 2.69
CA LYS A 71 9.45 12.48 3.93
C LYS A 71 8.45 11.73 4.81
N SER A 72 7.34 11.30 4.21
CA SER A 72 6.25 10.62 4.92
C SER A 72 5.72 9.39 4.18
N ILE A 73 5.22 8.42 4.95
CA ILE A 73 4.59 7.20 4.44
C ILE A 73 3.15 7.07 4.92
N ALA A 74 2.27 6.77 3.97
CA ALA A 74 0.90 6.31 4.22
C ALA A 74 0.82 4.81 3.92
N ALA A 75 0.79 3.98 4.97
CA ALA A 75 0.82 2.53 4.85
C ALA A 75 -0.56 1.94 4.61
N PHE A 76 -0.69 1.03 3.64
CA PHE A 76 -1.89 0.22 3.43
C PHE A 76 -1.56 -1.27 3.28
N SER A 77 -2.54 -2.15 3.48
CA SER A 77 -2.34 -3.58 3.30
C SER A 77 -3.60 -4.28 2.85
N THR A 78 -3.45 -5.46 2.26
CA THR A 78 -4.58 -6.35 1.95
C THR A 78 -4.38 -7.68 2.66
N ALA A 79 -5.33 -8.08 3.51
CA ALA A 79 -5.25 -9.33 4.26
C ALA A 79 -6.64 -9.91 4.55
N GLY A 80 -6.70 -11.23 4.83
CA GLY A 80 -7.95 -11.89 5.25
C GLY A 80 -8.39 -11.53 6.67
N GLY A 81 -7.47 -11.16 7.56
CA GLY A 81 -7.79 -10.87 8.96
C GLY A 81 -6.70 -10.18 9.79
N MET A 82 -5.53 -9.89 9.23
CA MET A 82 -4.41 -9.26 9.93
C MET A 82 -4.21 -7.81 9.50
N ASP A 83 -3.71 -6.98 10.42
CA ASP A 83 -3.32 -5.60 10.12
C ASP A 83 -1.85 -5.55 9.64
N GLY A 84 -1.64 -5.78 8.34
CA GLY A 84 -0.30 -5.67 7.74
C GLY A 84 0.18 -4.22 7.61
N ALA A 85 -0.74 -3.26 7.57
CA ALA A 85 -0.45 -1.85 7.33
C ALA A 85 0.30 -1.22 8.51
N ARG A 86 -0.04 -1.60 9.75
CA ARG A 86 0.74 -1.22 10.93
C ARG A 86 2.18 -1.74 10.88
N LYS A 87 2.39 -2.97 10.42
CA LYS A 87 3.74 -3.55 10.31
C LYS A 87 4.59 -2.82 9.27
N ILE A 88 3.99 -2.47 8.14
CA ILE A 88 4.64 -1.64 7.11
C ILE A 88 5.06 -0.29 7.71
N GLY A 89 4.14 0.38 8.42
CA GLY A 89 4.43 1.64 9.10
C GLY A 89 5.54 1.51 10.16
N ALA A 90 5.57 0.43 10.94
CA ALA A 90 6.62 0.21 11.94
C ALA A 90 8.02 0.10 11.29
N LEU A 91 8.15 -0.68 10.22
CA LEU A 91 9.42 -0.81 9.48
C LEU A 91 9.87 0.51 8.85
N ALA A 92 8.93 1.33 8.38
CA ALA A 92 9.25 2.68 7.89
C ALA A 92 9.76 3.60 9.01
N LYS A 93 9.17 3.53 10.22
CA LYS A 93 9.64 4.30 11.38
C LYS A 93 11.04 3.91 11.82
N GLU A 94 11.39 2.63 11.75
CA GLU A 94 12.76 2.15 12.02
C GLU A 94 13.80 2.79 11.06
N LYS A 95 13.37 3.23 9.88
CA LYS A 95 14.19 3.95 8.90
C LYS A 95 14.21 5.46 9.11
N GLY A 96 13.58 5.97 10.18
CA GLY A 96 13.49 7.41 10.46
C GLY A 96 12.49 8.15 9.56
N ILE A 97 11.61 7.45 8.85
CA ILE A 97 10.62 8.07 7.96
C ILE A 97 9.35 8.37 8.76
N CYS A 98 8.76 9.56 8.57
CA CYS A 98 7.48 9.90 9.18
C CYS A 98 6.38 8.97 8.66
N VAL A 99 5.45 8.56 9.52
CA VAL A 99 4.35 7.67 9.12
C VAL A 99 3.04 8.28 9.55
N CYS A 100 2.13 8.42 8.59
CA CYS A 100 0.78 8.91 8.82
C CYS A 100 0.06 8.04 9.87
N GLU A 101 -0.66 8.68 10.78
CA GLU A 101 -1.20 8.03 11.99
C GLU A 101 -2.19 6.90 11.69
N LYS A 102 -2.97 7.04 10.61
CA LYS A 102 -4.06 6.13 10.25
C LYS A 102 -3.65 5.25 9.05
N PRO A 103 -3.10 4.05 9.28
CA PRO A 103 -2.87 3.09 8.22
C PRO A 103 -4.20 2.55 7.67
N LEU A 104 -4.17 2.00 6.45
CA LEU A 104 -5.33 1.39 5.80
C LEU A 104 -5.20 -0.14 5.70
N PRO A 105 -5.71 -0.91 6.68
CA PRO A 105 -5.90 -2.34 6.51
C PRO A 105 -7.18 -2.61 5.70
N VAL A 106 -7.02 -3.19 4.51
CA VAL A 106 -8.14 -3.62 3.66
C VAL A 106 -8.36 -5.10 3.83
N LYS A 107 -9.53 -5.46 4.38
CA LYS A 107 -9.96 -6.85 4.43
C LYS A 107 -10.32 -7.31 3.02
N VAL A 108 -9.61 -8.31 2.53
CA VAL A 108 -9.91 -9.00 1.28
C VAL A 108 -10.18 -10.46 1.61
N PHE A 109 -11.35 -10.95 1.21
CA PHE A 109 -11.65 -12.37 1.30
C PHE A 109 -11.01 -13.10 0.13
N LEU A 110 -11.00 -14.42 0.20
CA LEU A 110 -10.39 -15.33 -0.77
C LEU A 110 -11.07 -15.32 -2.16
N THR A 111 -11.59 -14.17 -2.60
CA THR A 111 -12.05 -13.94 -3.96
C THR A 111 -10.80 -13.81 -4.84
N ASN A 112 -10.69 -14.68 -5.85
CA ASN A 112 -9.50 -14.97 -6.68
C ASN A 112 -8.41 -15.83 -6.02
N HIS A 113 -8.79 -16.97 -5.45
CA HIS A 113 -7.85 -18.09 -5.44
C HIS A 113 -7.51 -18.46 -6.89
N ALA A 114 -6.22 -18.51 -7.23
CA ALA A 114 -5.73 -19.05 -8.51
C ALA A 114 -6.24 -20.47 -8.80
N ALA A 115 -6.78 -21.16 -7.79
CA ALA A 115 -7.47 -22.45 -7.91
C ALA A 115 -8.77 -22.41 -8.76
N PHE A 116 -9.39 -21.24 -8.97
CA PHE A 116 -10.65 -21.10 -9.72
C PHE A 116 -10.50 -20.38 -11.07
N GLY A 117 -9.27 -20.20 -11.58
CA GLY A 117 -9.03 -19.82 -12.98
C GLY A 117 -9.34 -18.37 -13.37
N SER A 118 -9.92 -17.54 -12.50
CA SER A 118 -10.12 -16.12 -12.77
C SER A 118 -8.85 -15.31 -12.47
N LYS A 119 -8.09 -14.98 -13.53
CA LYS A 119 -7.17 -13.82 -13.52
C LYS A 119 -8.04 -12.55 -13.45
N GLY A 120 -8.44 -12.16 -12.25
CA GLY A 120 -9.36 -11.04 -12.06
C GLY A 120 -8.82 -9.97 -11.12
N TYR A 121 -8.98 -8.71 -11.50
CA TYR A 121 -9.07 -7.62 -10.53
C TYR A 121 -10.41 -7.80 -9.81
N PHE A 122 -10.42 -7.71 -8.49
CA PHE A 122 -11.68 -7.61 -7.76
C PHE A 122 -12.11 -6.14 -7.72
N ASP A 123 -13.39 -5.88 -7.81
CA ASP A 123 -13.90 -4.53 -7.56
C ASP A 123 -13.94 -4.28 -6.06
N LEU A 124 -13.44 -3.11 -5.64
CA LEU A 124 -13.59 -2.67 -4.27
C LEU A 124 -15.07 -2.47 -3.99
N SER A 125 -15.60 -3.12 -2.95
CA SER A 125 -16.93 -2.79 -2.42
C SER A 125 -17.01 -1.30 -2.08
N GLU A 126 -18.22 -0.73 -2.08
CA GLU A 126 -18.44 0.67 -1.68
C GLU A 126 -17.82 1.01 -0.32
N LYS A 127 -17.87 0.08 0.64
CA LYS A 127 -17.22 0.23 1.94
C LYS A 127 -15.70 0.34 1.83
N GLN A 128 -15.07 -0.50 1.02
CA GLN A 128 -13.62 -0.44 0.79
C GLN A 128 -13.24 0.83 0.03
N LEU A 129 -14.00 1.21 -1.00
CA LEU A 129 -13.75 2.42 -1.77
C LEU A 129 -13.91 3.68 -0.90
N HIS A 130 -14.93 3.74 -0.04
CA HIS A 130 -15.10 4.80 0.94
C HIS A 130 -13.90 4.89 1.89
N ALA A 131 -13.41 3.75 2.41
CA ALA A 131 -12.21 3.73 3.25
C ALA A 131 -10.96 4.21 2.50
N VAL A 132 -10.81 3.88 1.22
CA VAL A 132 -9.71 4.40 0.38
C VAL A 132 -9.82 5.91 0.19
N ARG A 133 -11.02 6.46 -0.06
CA ARG A 133 -11.24 7.91 -0.18
C ARG A 133 -10.89 8.63 1.11
N GLU A 134 -11.37 8.14 2.25
CA GLU A 134 -11.04 8.71 3.56
C GLU A 134 -9.55 8.60 3.86
N PHE A 135 -8.91 7.49 3.51
CA PHE A 135 -7.47 7.32 3.67
C PHE A 135 -6.70 8.39 2.88
N VAL A 136 -6.96 8.54 1.57
CA VAL A 136 -6.29 9.54 0.73
C VAL A 136 -6.55 10.96 1.23
N LYS A 137 -7.79 11.28 1.60
CA LYS A 137 -8.17 12.60 2.13
C LYS A 137 -7.42 12.94 3.42
N ASN A 138 -7.27 11.96 4.31
CA ASN A 138 -6.62 12.18 5.61
C ASN A 138 -5.08 12.25 5.53
N THR A 139 -4.47 11.77 4.44
CA THR A 139 -3.02 11.77 4.26
C THR A 139 -2.52 12.84 3.30
N ALA A 140 -3.35 13.31 2.35
CA ALA A 140 -2.97 14.34 1.37
C ALA A 140 -2.86 15.77 1.97
N GLY A 141 -3.25 15.96 3.23
CA GLY A 141 -3.14 17.24 3.95
C GLY A 141 -2.19 17.22 5.15
N GLN A 142 -1.38 16.17 5.29
CA GLN A 142 -0.37 16.02 6.35
C GLN A 142 1.02 16.43 5.88
#